data_AF-A0A5J4T6S1-F1
#
_entry.id   AF-A0A5J4T6S1-F1
#
_cell.length_a   1.000
_cell.length_b   1.000
_cell.length_c   1.000
_cell.angle_alpha   90.00
_cell.angle_beta   90.00
_cell.angle_gamma   90.00
#
_symmetry.space_group_name_H-M   'P 1'
#
loop_
_entity.id
_entity.type
_entity.pdbx_description
1 polymer ?
#
loop_
_entity_poly.entity_id
_entity_poly.type
_entity_poly.pdbx_seq_one_letter_code
_entity_poly.pdbx_strand_id
1 'polypeptide(L)' 'MSNTGELFEVTSDFAGRENDYIFLPVKQGDIVRMIKKDLVYSTVEKDGQIGKVPQGKLKRCISTP' A
#
# COMPACT_ATOMS: atom_id res chain seq x y z
N MET A 1 -10.74 -20.96 -1.20
CA MET A 1 -10.01 -20.29 -0.10
C MET A 1 -9.59 -18.93 -0.62
N SER A 2 -10.40 -17.92 -0.31
CA SER A 2 -10.25 -16.56 -0.83
C SER A 2 -8.89 -16.03 -0.43
N ASN A 3 -8.08 -15.64 -1.40
CA ASN A 3 -6.79 -15.01 -1.19
C ASN A 3 -7.04 -13.61 -0.59
N THR A 4 -7.33 -13.57 0.72
CA THR A 4 -7.48 -12.33 1.48
C THR A 4 -6.10 -11.71 1.59
N GLY A 5 -5.71 -11.00 0.52
CA GLY A 5 -4.56 -10.11 0.56
C GLY A 5 -4.74 -9.18 1.76
N GLU A 6 -3.71 -9.08 2.59
CA GLU A 6 -3.73 -8.24 3.77
C GLU A 6 -4.01 -6.79 3.35
N LEU A 7 -5.03 -6.17 3.94
CA LEU A 7 -5.34 -4.76 3.70
C LEU A 7 -4.50 -3.89 4.63
N PHE A 8 -3.98 -2.81 4.07
CA PHE A 8 -3.20 -1.81 4.79
C PHE A 8 -3.81 -0.44 4.57
N GLU A 9 -3.90 0.33 5.64
CA GLU A 9 -4.25 1.73 5.62
C GLU A 9 -2.98 2.56 5.48
N VAL A 10 -3.02 3.53 4.59
CA VAL A 10 -1.96 4.50 4.41
C VAL A 10 -2.05 5.51 5.55
N THR A 11 -0.99 5.61 6.35
CA THR A 11 -0.95 6.51 7.52
C THR A 11 -0.41 7.90 7.21
N SER A 12 0.17 8.09 6.03
CA SER A 12 0.73 9.37 5.59
C SER A 12 0.67 9.47 4.08
N ASP A 13 0.42 10.66 3.56
CA ASP A 13 0.47 10.91 2.13
C ASP A 13 1.83 10.56 1.51
N PHE A 14 1.78 10.05 0.30
CA PHE A 14 2.94 9.73 -0.50
C PHE A 14 2.61 10.02 -1.95
N ALA A 15 3.17 11.10 -2.49
CA ALA A 15 2.91 11.51 -3.87
C ALA A 15 3.58 10.61 -4.93
N GLY A 16 4.31 9.57 -4.52
CA GLY A 16 5.19 8.80 -5.40
C GLY A 16 6.55 9.48 -5.58
N ARG A 17 7.27 9.12 -6.64
CA ARG A 17 8.48 9.81 -7.08
C ARG A 17 8.27 10.34 -8.49
N GLU A 18 8.70 11.57 -8.72
CA GLU A 18 8.62 12.19 -10.04
C GLU A 18 9.45 11.36 -11.05
N ASN A 19 8.85 11.05 -12.20
CA ASN A 19 9.38 10.17 -13.26
C ASN A 19 9.51 8.68 -12.91
N ASP A 20 8.94 8.20 -11.80
CA ASP A 20 9.06 6.80 -11.42
C ASP A 20 7.68 6.16 -11.18
N TYR A 21 7.09 5.66 -12.28
CA TYR A 21 5.77 5.03 -12.32
C TYR A 21 5.67 3.75 -11.48
N ILE A 22 6.78 3.25 -10.95
CA ILE A 22 6.74 2.13 -10.01
C ILE A 22 6.18 2.54 -8.65
N PHE A 23 6.16 3.83 -8.30
CA PHE A 23 5.64 4.32 -7.02
C PHE A 23 4.19 4.78 -7.17
N LEU A 24 3.31 4.17 -6.40
CA LEU A 24 1.89 4.51 -6.45
C LEU A 24 1.63 5.71 -5.54
N PRO A 25 1.06 6.82 -6.06
CA PRO A 25 0.64 7.92 -5.22
C PRO A 25 -0.53 7.48 -4.34
N VAL A 26 -0.40 7.68 -3.03
CA VAL A 26 -1.42 7.34 -2.04
C VAL A 26 -1.60 8.48 -1.04
N LYS A 27 -2.79 8.58 -0.45
CA LYS A 27 -3.11 9.57 0.57
C LYS A 27 -3.39 8.89 1.91
N GLN A 28 -3.17 9.63 2.99
CA GLN A 28 -3.55 9.15 4.31
C GLN A 28 -5.04 8.78 4.35
N GLY A 29 -5.35 7.61 4.91
CA GLY A 29 -6.69 7.02 4.95
C GLY A 29 -7.04 6.13 3.76
N ASP A 30 -6.19 6.09 2.72
CA ASP A 30 -6.39 5.14 1.62
C ASP A 30 -6.18 3.70 2.09
N ILE A 31 -7.07 2.80 1.68
CA ILE A 31 -6.93 1.36 1.89
C ILE A 31 -6.33 0.73 0.65
N VAL A 32 -5.20 0.06 0.81
CA VAL A 32 -4.48 -0.63 -0.26
C VAL A 32 -4.33 -2.11 0.07
N ARG A 33 -4.33 -2.95 -0.96
CA ARG A 33 -4.14 -4.39 -0.83
C ARG A 33 -2.69 -4.75 -0.98
N MET A 34 -2.12 -5.43 0.01
CA MET A 34 -0.74 -5.89 -0.07
C MET A 34 -0.61 -7.05 -1.06
N ILE A 35 0.22 -6.85 -2.10
CA ILE A 35 0.60 -7.94 -3.01
C ILE A 35 1.91 -8.57 -2.54
N LYS A 36 2.90 -7.72 -2.23
CA LYS A 36 4.24 -8.18 -1.83
C LYS A 36 4.80 -7.31 -0.72
N LYS A 37 5.29 -7.96 0.32
CA LYS A 37 5.97 -7.33 1.44
C LYS A 37 7.48 -7.36 1.27
N ASP A 38 8.09 -6.19 1.38
CA ASP A 38 9.51 -5.94 1.18
C ASP A 38 9.97 -4.95 2.26
N LEU A 39 11.22 -5.06 2.71
CA LEU A 39 11.71 -4.36 3.92
C LEU A 39 11.58 -2.83 3.88
N VAL A 40 11.72 -2.22 2.70
CA VAL A 40 11.70 -0.76 2.53
C VAL A 40 10.44 -0.30 1.79
N TYR A 41 10.15 -0.92 0.65
CA TYR A 41 9.04 -0.56 -0.22
C TYR A 41 8.21 -1.78 -0.56
N SER A 42 6.97 -1.81 -0.10
CA SER A 42 6.06 -2.92 -0.37
C SER A 42 5.23 -2.64 -1.62
N THR A 43 4.94 -3.69 -2.38
CA THR A 43 4.08 -3.61 -3.56
C THR A 43 2.63 -3.79 -3.13
N VAL A 44 1.82 -2.80 -3.43
CA VAL A 44 0.40 -2.74 -3.10
C VAL A 44 -0.43 -2.53 -4.36
N GLU A 45 -1.69 -2.90 -4.27
CA GLU A 45 -2.71 -2.62 -5.28
C GLU A 45 -3.76 -1.68 -4.70
N LYS A 46 -4.13 -0.66 -5.47
CA LYS A 46 -5.23 0.25 -5.17
C LYS A 46 -6.02 0.49 -6.44
N ASP A 47 -7.33 0.24 -6.43
CA ASP A 47 -8.22 0.47 -7.57
C ASP A 47 -7.73 -0.18 -8.89
N GLY A 48 -7.13 -1.38 -8.80
CA GLY A 48 -6.56 -2.08 -9.97
C GLY A 48 -5.20 -1.57 -10.44
N GLN A 49 -4.67 -0.50 -9.83
CA GLN A 49 -3.31 -0.01 -10.07
C GLN A 49 -2.35 -0.64 -9.07
N ILE A 50 -1.20 -1.12 -9.58
CA ILE A 50 -0.17 -1.74 -8.77
C ILE A 50 1.03 -0.81 -8.72
N GLY A 51 1.56 -0.58 -7.51
CA GLY A 51 2.82 0.11 -7.35
C GLY A 51 3.39 -0.03 -5.95
N LYS A 52 4.54 0.60 -5.74
CA LYS A 52 5.32 0.53 -4.52
C LYS A 52 5.00 1.68 -3.59
N VAL A 53 4.84 1.37 -2.32
CA VAL A 53 4.63 2.33 -1.24
C VAL A 53 5.62 2.02 -0.11
N PRO A 54 6.22 3.03 0.55
CA PRO A 54 7.11 2.81 1.67
C PRO A 54 6.39 2.05 2.80
N GLN A 55 7.00 0.97 3.30
CA GLN A 55 6.36 0.16 4.34
C GLN A 55 6.12 0.94 5.63
N GLY A 56 6.97 1.93 5.93
CA GLY A 56 6.78 2.81 7.09
C GLY A 56 5.53 3.69 7.04
N LYS A 57 4.91 3.85 5.87
CA LYS A 57 3.65 4.60 5.67
C LYS A 57 2.41 3.71 5.59
N LEU A 58 2.57 2.41 5.80
CA LEU A 58 1.49 1.42 5.75
C LEU A 58 1.24 0.85 7.13
N LYS A 59 0.00 0.91 7.58
CA LYS A 59 -0.46 0.28 8.82
C LYS A 59 -1.41 -0.85 8.47
N ARG A 60 -1.15 -2.05 9.00
CA ARG A 60 -2.03 -3.20 8.79
C ARG A 60 -3.41 -2.88 9.37
N CYS A 61 -4.46 -3.02 8.56
CA CYS A 61 -5.83 -3.00 9.04
C CYS A 61 -6.09 -4.30 9.78
N ILE A 62 -5.69 -4.38 11.05
CA ILE A 62 -6.23 -5.40 11.94
C ILE A 62 -7.66 -4.98 12.25
N SER A 63 -8.64 -5.60 11.59
CA SER A 63 -10.02 -5.64 12.07
C SER A 63 -9.96 -6.23 13.48
N THR A 64 -9.91 -5.34 14.47
CA THR A 64 -9.99 -5.72 15.88
C THR A 64 -11.48 -5.98 16.14
N PRO A 65 -11.85 -7.18 16.63
CA PRO A 65 -13.24 -7.53 16.90
C PRO A 65 -13.87 -6.64 17.99
#